data_AF-A0A6I4IER7-F1
#
_entry.id   AF-A0A6I4IER7-F1
#
_cell.length_a   1.000
_cell.length_b   1.000
_cell.length_c   1.000
_cell.angle_alpha   90.00
_cell.angle_beta   90.00
_cell.angle_gamma   90.00
#
_symmetry.space_group_name_H-M   'P 1'
#
loop_
_entity.id
_entity.type
_entity.pdbx_description
1 polymer ?
#
loop_
_entity_poly.entity_id
_entity_poly.type
_entity_poly.pdbx_seq_one_letter_code
_entity_poly.pdbx_strand_id
1 'polypeptide(L)'
;MNRKKSYLILIVLLFFGAKQYFHFSDYSLGLVQGMLLFISFSAFFVIFLVLLIKDLYGYIKFKKKIDFIPFVLLVLFLVLSLFGFSKVEEPFFWKKEFYRGKLVYIESKDEIYLYKNETFAFVISKIEHKEIVCGKFKIVNDTLFLSEYNSRKVDKVFTNKYLFVKDSSLIALDEKKYLDIIKVK
;
A
#
# COMPACT_ATOMS: atom_id res chain seq x y z
N MET A 1 23.70 24.92 10.58
CA MET A 1 22.48 24.15 10.94
C MET A 1 22.69 23.51 12.30
N ASN A 2 21.82 23.80 13.26
CA ASN A 2 21.87 23.18 14.59
C ASN A 2 21.56 21.67 14.45
N ARG A 3 22.41 20.80 15.01
CA ARG A 3 22.25 19.33 14.90
C ARG A 3 20.86 18.84 15.32
N LYS A 4 20.30 19.43 16.39
CA LYS A 4 18.95 19.10 16.86
C LYS A 4 17.87 19.33 15.78
N LYS A 5 17.99 20.42 15.02
CA LYS A 5 17.06 20.73 13.92
C LYS A 5 17.21 19.72 12.77
N SER A 6 18.43 19.36 12.42
CA SER A 6 18.68 18.34 11.39
C SER A 6 18.06 16.99 11.75
N TYR A 7 18.20 16.56 13.01
CA TYR A 7 17.63 15.31 13.48
C TYR A 7 16.11 15.33 13.48
N LEU A 8 15.51 16.44 13.92
CA LEU A 8 14.07 16.62 13.82
C LEU A 8 13.58 16.48 12.37
N ILE A 9 14.27 17.12 11.42
CA ILE A 9 13.91 17.02 9.99
C ILE A 9 14.05 15.58 9.48
N LEU A 10 15.12 14.87 9.83
CA LEU A 10 15.29 13.46 9.44
C LEU A 10 14.18 12.57 10.02
N ILE A 11 13.79 12.78 11.28
CA ILE A 11 12.70 12.04 11.93
C ILE A 11 11.37 12.34 11.22
N VAL A 12 11.09 13.59 10.89
CA VAL A 12 9.88 13.99 10.16
C VAL A 12 9.85 13.36 8.77
N LEU A 13 10.96 13.38 8.04
CA LEU A 13 11.07 12.75 6.72
C LEU A 13 10.91 11.23 6.80
N LEU A 14 11.48 10.60 7.83
CA LEU A 14 11.32 9.17 8.10
C LEU A 14 9.86 8.82 8.37
N PHE A 15 9.18 9.58 9.23
CA PHE A 15 7.76 9.38 9.51
C PHE A 15 6.90 9.60 8.26
N PHE A 16 7.23 10.61 7.46
CA PHE A 16 6.52 10.90 6.22
C PHE A 16 6.69 9.78 5.18
N GLY A 17 7.90 9.24 5.03
CA GLY A 17 8.17 8.06 4.22
C GLY A 17 7.45 6.82 4.75
N ALA A 18 7.48 6.57 6.06
CA ALA A 18 6.79 5.47 6.70
C ALA A 18 5.26 5.53 6.46
N LYS A 19 4.65 6.71 6.58
CA LYS A 19 3.22 6.93 6.33
C LYS A 19 2.78 6.50 4.92
N GLN A 20 3.68 6.53 3.94
CA GLN A 20 3.38 6.07 2.57
C GLN A 20 3.15 4.55 2.48
N TYR A 21 3.59 3.77 3.47
CA TYR A 21 3.46 2.31 3.48
C TYR A 21 2.32 1.81 4.39
N PHE A 22 1.84 2.62 5.34
CA PHE A 22 0.81 2.24 6.30
C PHE A 22 -0.52 2.92 5.97
N HIS A 23 -1.42 2.20 5.28
CA HIS A 23 -2.76 2.67 4.96
C HIS A 23 -3.82 2.00 5.84
N PHE A 24 -4.62 2.75 6.60
CA PHE A 24 -5.67 2.16 7.46
C PHE A 24 -7.05 2.10 6.81
N SER A 25 -7.20 2.72 5.64
CA SER A 25 -8.47 2.94 4.94
C SER A 25 -8.20 3.00 3.44
N ASP A 26 -9.23 3.23 2.64
CA ASP A 26 -9.17 3.35 1.19
C ASP A 26 -8.03 4.27 0.73
N TYR A 27 -7.20 3.77 -0.16
CA TYR A 27 -6.03 4.48 -0.65
C TYR A 27 -5.80 4.22 -2.13
N SER A 28 -5.10 5.15 -2.78
CA SER A 28 -4.73 5.05 -4.18
C SER A 28 -3.22 5.01 -4.28
N LEU A 29 -2.71 3.99 -4.96
CA LEU A 29 -1.30 3.88 -5.30
C LEU A 29 -1.14 4.28 -6.76
N GLY A 30 -0.21 5.18 -7.03
CA GLY A 30 0.06 5.62 -8.39
C GLY A 30 1.36 6.38 -8.46
N LEU A 31 1.62 6.95 -9.63
CA LEU A 31 2.85 7.68 -9.91
C LEU A 31 3.09 8.83 -8.92
N VAL A 32 2.05 9.55 -8.52
CA VAL A 32 2.14 10.66 -7.54
C VAL A 32 2.68 10.18 -6.20
N GLN A 33 2.19 9.04 -5.69
CA GLN A 33 2.63 8.48 -4.41
C GLN A 33 4.11 8.05 -4.49
N GLY A 34 4.50 7.44 -5.62
CA GLY A 34 5.88 7.06 -5.90
C GLY A 34 6.82 8.26 -5.99
N MET A 35 6.42 9.34 -6.66
CA MET A 35 7.19 10.58 -6.74
C MET A 35 7.37 11.22 -5.35
N LEU A 36 6.32 11.24 -4.54
CA LEU A 36 6.38 11.81 -3.19
C LEU A 36 7.33 11.01 -2.29
N LEU A 37 7.33 9.69 -2.40
CA LEU A 37 8.29 8.81 -1.73
C LEU A 37 9.72 9.08 -2.21
N PHE A 38 9.94 9.20 -3.52
CA PHE A 38 11.25 9.50 -4.09
C PHE A 38 11.82 10.84 -3.64
N ILE A 39 11.00 11.89 -3.60
CA ILE A 39 11.38 13.22 -3.10
C ILE A 39 11.76 13.13 -1.62
N SER A 40 10.95 12.42 -0.82
CA SER A 40 11.20 12.22 0.61
C SER A 40 12.51 11.47 0.87
N PHE A 41 12.75 10.41 0.09
CA PHE A 41 14.00 9.64 0.11
C PHE A 41 15.20 10.51 -0.23
N SER A 42 15.11 11.27 -1.33
CA SER A 42 16.19 12.13 -1.80
C SER A 42 16.52 13.22 -0.78
N ALA A 43 15.50 13.88 -0.22
CA ALA A 43 15.68 14.88 0.82
C ALA A 43 16.33 14.29 2.09
N PHE A 44 15.89 13.10 2.52
CA PHE A 44 16.47 12.39 3.65
C PHE A 44 17.95 12.10 3.40
N PHE A 45 18.28 11.57 2.23
CA PHE A 45 19.63 11.17 1.86
C PHE A 45 20.58 12.36 1.76
N VAL A 46 20.15 13.48 1.18
CA VAL A 46 20.94 14.72 1.11
C VAL A 46 21.28 15.23 2.52
N ILE A 47 20.29 15.29 3.42
CA ILE A 47 20.51 15.75 4.80
C ILE A 47 21.45 14.79 5.55
N PHE A 48 21.25 13.49 5.38
CA PHE A 48 22.15 12.46 5.93
C PHE A 48 23.59 12.66 5.45
N LEU A 49 23.82 12.82 4.14
CA LEU A 49 25.16 13.05 3.59
C LEU A 49 25.81 14.32 4.15
N VAL A 50 25.06 15.42 4.27
CA VAL A 50 25.58 16.67 4.86
C VAL A 50 26.02 16.46 6.31
N LEU A 51 25.28 15.67 7.10
CA LEU A 51 25.68 15.34 8.47
C LEU A 51 26.89 14.42 8.50
N LEU A 52 26.91 13.40 7.65
CA LEU A 52 28.02 12.46 7.54
C LEU A 52 29.33 13.16 7.18
N ILE A 53 29.31 14.03 6.17
CA ILE A 53 30.49 14.80 5.74
C ILE A 53 30.98 15.72 6.87
N LYS A 54 30.06 16.38 7.59
CA LYS A 54 30.43 17.23 8.74
C LYS A 54 31.07 16.43 9.86
N ASP A 55 30.58 15.23 10.12
CA ASP A 55 31.11 14.37 11.17
C ASP A 55 32.46 13.77 10.79
N LEU A 56 32.62 13.33 9.54
CA LEU A 56 33.91 12.88 9.00
C LEU A 56 34.95 14.00 9.03
N TYR A 57 34.59 15.21 8.58
CA TYR A 57 35.48 16.37 8.66
C TYR A 57 35.85 16.70 10.11
N GLY A 58 34.87 16.64 11.03
CA GLY A 58 35.06 16.82 12.46
C GLY A 58 36.04 15.81 13.07
N TYR A 59 35.92 14.55 12.68
CA TYR A 59 36.79 13.47 13.10
C TYR A 59 38.21 13.63 12.54
N ILE A 60 38.35 13.92 11.24
CA ILE A 60 39.67 14.04 10.59
C ILE A 60 40.44 15.24 11.14
N LYS A 61 39.82 16.43 11.18
CA LYS A 61 40.50 17.67 11.55
C LYS A 61 40.63 17.90 13.05
N PHE A 62 39.62 17.49 13.82
CA PHE A 62 39.53 17.83 15.25
C PHE A 62 39.47 16.60 16.16
N LYS A 63 39.59 15.37 15.62
CA LYS A 63 39.50 14.10 16.37
C LYS A 63 38.24 13.99 17.23
N LYS A 64 37.15 14.66 16.80
CA LYS A 64 35.84 14.57 17.46
C LYS A 64 35.24 13.19 17.24
N LYS A 65 34.57 12.64 18.25
CA LYS A 65 33.83 11.38 18.12
C LYS A 65 32.74 11.52 17.04
N ILE A 66 32.57 10.46 16.25
CA ILE A 66 31.53 10.37 15.22
C ILE A 66 30.17 10.19 15.92
N ASP A 67 29.16 10.91 15.44
CA ASP A 67 27.79 10.74 15.91
C ASP A 67 27.09 9.69 15.04
N PHE A 68 26.69 8.58 15.63
CA PHE A 68 26.07 7.47 14.92
C PHE A 68 24.55 7.61 14.79
N ILE A 69 23.92 8.63 15.40
CA ILE A 69 22.47 8.83 15.33
C ILE A 69 21.96 8.90 13.88
N PRO A 70 22.59 9.65 12.94
CA PRO A 70 22.15 9.68 11.54
C PRO A 70 22.20 8.30 10.86
N PHE A 71 23.16 7.46 11.22
CA PHE A 71 23.26 6.09 10.70
C PHE A 71 22.14 5.21 11.22
N VAL A 72 21.80 5.29 12.51
CA VAL A 72 20.66 4.55 13.08
C VAL A 72 19.36 4.95 12.36
N LEU A 73 19.17 6.24 12.09
CA LEU A 73 18.01 6.72 11.33
C LEU A 73 18.01 6.21 9.88
N LEU A 74 19.17 6.18 9.21
CA LEU A 74 19.28 5.62 7.86
C LEU A 74 18.93 4.14 7.84
N VAL A 75 19.48 3.35 8.76
CA VAL A 75 19.19 1.91 8.85
C VAL A 75 17.70 1.70 9.08
N LEU A 76 17.09 2.43 10.02
CA LEU A 76 15.65 2.36 10.27
C LEU A 76 14.84 2.72 9.03
N PHE A 77 15.22 3.79 8.33
CA PHE A 77 14.57 4.22 7.10
C PHE A 77 14.64 3.14 6.02
N LEU A 78 15.82 2.57 5.78
CA LEU A 78 16.03 1.50 4.79
C LEU A 78 15.23 0.24 5.14
N VAL A 79 15.22 -0.16 6.41
CA VAL A 79 14.42 -1.31 6.87
C VAL A 79 12.94 -1.09 6.60
N LEU A 80 12.40 0.08 6.99
CA LEU A 80 11.00 0.42 6.72
C LEU A 80 10.68 0.43 5.23
N SER A 81 11.58 0.98 4.40
CA SER A 81 11.41 0.98 2.95
C SER A 81 11.44 -0.42 2.36
N LEU A 82 12.37 -1.30 2.78
CA LEU A 82 12.43 -2.68 2.31
C LEU A 82 11.16 -3.46 2.67
N PHE A 83 10.68 -3.32 3.91
CA PHE A 83 9.40 -3.91 4.32
C PHE A 83 8.23 -3.37 3.49
N GLY A 84 8.20 -2.07 3.22
CA GLY A 84 7.18 -1.45 2.38
C GLY A 84 7.19 -1.93 0.92
N PHE A 85 8.37 -2.03 0.29
CA PHE A 85 8.51 -2.47 -1.10
C PHE A 85 8.24 -3.97 -1.30
N SER A 86 8.64 -4.82 -0.34
CA SER A 86 8.45 -6.27 -0.45
C SER A 86 6.97 -6.71 -0.46
N LYS A 87 6.05 -5.82 -0.10
CA LYS A 87 4.63 -6.15 0.08
C LYS A 87 3.69 -5.31 -0.78
N VAL A 88 4.19 -4.71 -1.86
CA VAL A 88 3.40 -3.90 -2.80
C VAL A 88 2.28 -4.69 -3.48
N GLU A 89 2.38 -6.03 -3.50
CA GLU A 89 1.34 -6.89 -4.06
C GLU A 89 0.15 -7.10 -3.10
N GLU A 90 0.37 -7.03 -1.78
CA GLU A 90 -0.68 -7.24 -0.78
C GLU A 90 -1.19 -5.88 -0.26
N PRO A 91 -2.51 -5.61 -0.29
CA PRO A 91 -3.03 -4.33 0.14
C PRO A 91 -2.79 -4.05 1.64
N PHE A 92 -2.79 -5.10 2.47
CA PHE A 92 -2.57 -4.98 3.91
C PHE A 92 -1.65 -6.06 4.47
N PHE A 93 -0.37 -5.72 4.60
CA PHE A 93 0.62 -6.67 5.08
C PHE A 93 0.48 -7.14 6.53
N TRP A 94 -0.24 -6.38 7.35
CA TRP A 94 -0.46 -6.68 8.76
C TRP A 94 -1.75 -7.47 8.99
N LYS A 95 -2.57 -7.67 7.95
CA LYS A 95 -3.79 -8.47 8.05
C LYS A 95 -3.54 -9.88 7.55
N LYS A 96 -4.08 -10.87 8.27
CA LYS A 96 -4.00 -12.28 7.85
C LYS A 96 -5.04 -12.56 6.77
N GLU A 97 -4.57 -12.68 5.53
CA GLU A 97 -5.37 -13.13 4.40
C GLU A 97 -5.81 -14.59 4.60
N PHE A 98 -7.01 -14.92 4.16
CA PHE A 98 -7.44 -16.32 3.99
C PHE A 98 -7.96 -16.64 2.59
N TYR A 99 -8.26 -15.62 1.78
CA TYR A 99 -8.70 -15.79 0.41
C TYR A 99 -8.30 -14.60 -0.45
N ARG A 100 -7.79 -14.89 -1.65
CA ARG A 100 -7.56 -13.93 -2.73
C ARG A 100 -8.33 -14.40 -3.95
N GLY A 101 -9.25 -13.56 -4.41
CA GLY A 101 -10.10 -13.85 -5.55
C GLY A 101 -9.81 -12.93 -6.73
N LYS A 102 -9.83 -13.48 -7.93
CA LYS A 102 -9.81 -12.68 -9.18
C LYS A 102 -11.24 -12.50 -9.68
N LEU A 103 -11.56 -11.31 -10.17
CA LEU A 103 -12.83 -11.09 -10.83
C LEU A 103 -12.80 -11.63 -12.25
N VAL A 104 -13.79 -12.45 -12.60
CA VAL A 104 -13.97 -12.95 -13.97
C VAL A 104 -14.71 -11.87 -14.75
N TYR A 105 -13.95 -10.88 -15.23
CA TYR A 105 -14.41 -9.91 -16.22
C TYR A 105 -13.48 -9.94 -17.43
N ILE A 106 -14.01 -9.59 -18.61
CA ILE A 106 -13.20 -9.49 -19.82
C ILE A 106 -12.18 -8.37 -19.59
N GLU A 107 -10.92 -8.75 -19.38
CA GLU A 107 -9.72 -7.89 -19.27
C GLU A 107 -9.43 -7.17 -17.94
N SER A 108 -10.20 -7.36 -16.86
CA SER A 108 -9.84 -6.71 -15.58
C SER A 108 -8.74 -7.49 -14.83
N LYS A 109 -7.78 -6.76 -14.26
CA LYS A 109 -6.78 -7.27 -13.31
C LYS A 109 -7.21 -7.01 -11.87
N ASP A 110 -8.52 -6.96 -11.65
CA ASP A 110 -9.09 -6.61 -10.36
C ASP A 110 -9.11 -7.82 -9.45
N GLU A 111 -8.74 -7.59 -8.21
CA GLU A 111 -8.58 -8.63 -7.21
C GLU A 111 -9.29 -8.24 -5.92
N ILE A 112 -9.81 -9.22 -5.21
CA ILE A 112 -10.34 -9.02 -3.85
C ILE A 112 -9.58 -9.90 -2.87
N TYR A 113 -9.23 -9.30 -1.75
CA TYR A 113 -8.54 -9.91 -0.64
C TYR A 113 -9.52 -9.98 0.53
N LEU A 114 -9.72 -11.16 1.09
CA LEU A 114 -10.53 -11.37 2.28
C LEU A 114 -9.62 -11.72 3.46
N TYR A 115 -9.87 -11.02 4.57
CA TYR A 115 -9.08 -11.14 5.78
C TYR A 115 -9.87 -11.80 6.91
N LYS A 116 -9.16 -12.51 7.80
CA LYS A 116 -9.79 -13.28 8.89
C LYS A 116 -10.63 -12.46 9.87
N ASN A 117 -10.46 -11.15 9.88
CA ASN A 117 -11.23 -10.22 10.71
C ASN A 117 -12.49 -9.69 10.02
N GLU A 118 -13.04 -10.42 9.05
CA GLU A 118 -14.27 -10.07 8.32
C GLU A 118 -14.16 -8.75 7.51
N THR A 119 -12.94 -8.32 7.20
CA THR A 119 -12.69 -7.17 6.32
C THR A 119 -12.20 -7.60 4.95
N PHE A 120 -12.47 -6.78 3.93
CA PHE A 120 -11.95 -6.99 2.59
C PHE A 120 -11.10 -5.82 2.10
N ALA A 121 -10.27 -6.07 1.11
CA ALA A 121 -9.64 -5.07 0.26
C ALA A 121 -9.89 -5.43 -1.20
N PHE A 122 -10.50 -4.51 -1.94
CA PHE A 122 -10.77 -4.64 -3.36
C PHE A 122 -9.79 -3.77 -4.13
N VAL A 123 -8.95 -4.39 -4.94
CA VAL A 123 -7.89 -3.75 -5.72
C VAL A 123 -8.41 -3.55 -7.14
N ILE A 124 -8.63 -2.29 -7.49
CA ILE A 124 -9.03 -1.84 -8.82
C ILE A 124 -7.76 -1.45 -9.56
N SER A 125 -7.42 -2.18 -10.61
CA SER A 125 -6.23 -1.93 -11.41
C SER A 125 -6.59 -1.09 -12.62
N LYS A 126 -6.26 0.21 -12.59
CA LYS A 126 -6.33 1.12 -13.75
C LYS A 126 -4.94 1.21 -14.41
N ILE A 127 -4.86 1.77 -15.61
CA ILE A 127 -3.62 1.83 -16.40
C ILE A 127 -2.48 2.53 -15.63
N GLU A 128 -2.80 3.63 -14.95
CA GLU A 128 -1.79 4.51 -14.32
C GLU A 128 -1.78 4.43 -12.79
N HIS A 129 -2.80 3.82 -12.19
CA HIS A 129 -2.95 3.75 -10.75
C HIS A 129 -3.76 2.53 -10.30
N LYS A 130 -3.57 2.16 -9.04
CA LYS A 130 -4.36 1.16 -8.33
C LYS A 130 -5.17 1.85 -7.25
N GLU A 131 -6.45 1.52 -7.15
CA GLU A 131 -7.32 1.97 -6.07
C GLU A 131 -7.63 0.78 -5.18
N ILE A 132 -7.44 0.95 -3.87
CA ILE A 132 -7.79 -0.05 -2.88
C ILE A 132 -9.00 0.46 -2.12
N VAL A 133 -10.11 -0.27 -2.22
CA VAL A 133 -11.36 -0.01 -1.51
C VAL A 133 -11.53 -1.05 -0.42
N CYS A 134 -11.86 -0.61 0.79
CA CYS A 134 -11.93 -1.44 1.97
C CYS A 134 -13.34 -1.42 2.56
N GLY A 135 -13.68 -2.49 3.26
CA GLY A 135 -14.94 -2.57 3.98
C GLY A 135 -15.06 -3.89 4.73
N LYS A 136 -16.29 -4.26 5.07
CA LYS A 136 -16.63 -5.54 5.68
C LYS A 136 -17.27 -6.47 4.69
N PHE A 137 -17.09 -7.76 4.89
CA PHE A 137 -17.77 -8.76 4.09
C PHE A 137 -18.50 -9.77 4.96
N LYS A 138 -19.46 -10.46 4.37
CA LYS A 138 -20.11 -11.64 4.93
C LYS A 138 -20.24 -12.70 3.84
N ILE A 139 -19.98 -13.96 4.20
CA ILE A 139 -20.22 -15.09 3.30
C ILE A 139 -21.49 -15.79 3.76
N VAL A 140 -22.43 -15.99 2.85
CA VAL A 140 -23.66 -16.77 3.08
C VAL A 140 -23.79 -17.78 1.95
N ASN A 141 -23.71 -19.06 2.26
CA ASN A 141 -23.55 -20.15 1.29
C ASN A 141 -22.35 -19.87 0.37
N ASP A 142 -22.55 -19.88 -0.94
CA ASP A 142 -21.50 -19.61 -1.94
C ASP A 142 -21.45 -18.14 -2.39
N THR A 143 -22.11 -17.24 -1.64
CA THR A 143 -22.18 -15.82 -2.00
C THR A 143 -21.43 -14.95 -1.01
N LEU A 144 -20.56 -14.11 -1.54
CA LEU A 144 -19.85 -13.04 -0.86
C LEU A 144 -20.65 -11.74 -0.94
N PHE A 145 -20.96 -11.16 0.22
CA PHE A 145 -21.62 -9.87 0.36
C PHE A 145 -20.64 -8.84 0.88
N LEU A 146 -20.51 -7.70 0.19
CA LEU A 146 -19.66 -6.58 0.58
C LEU A 146 -20.49 -5.44 1.17
N SER A 147 -19.98 -4.82 2.22
CA SER A 147 -20.67 -3.78 2.99
C SER A 147 -19.68 -2.80 3.61
N GLU A 148 -20.19 -1.67 4.14
CA GLU A 148 -19.39 -0.66 4.84
C GLU A 148 -18.18 -0.14 4.04
N TYR A 149 -18.34 0.03 2.73
CA TYR A 149 -17.32 0.58 1.84
C TYR A 149 -17.76 1.93 1.25
N ASN A 150 -16.80 2.74 0.79
CA ASN A 150 -17.09 4.02 0.18
C ASN A 150 -17.53 3.86 -1.29
N SER A 151 -18.83 3.84 -1.52
CA SER A 151 -19.42 3.69 -2.86
C SER A 151 -19.00 4.77 -3.87
N ARG A 152 -18.54 5.95 -3.40
CA ARG A 152 -18.08 7.03 -4.29
C ARG A 152 -16.75 6.75 -4.97
N LYS A 153 -15.97 5.81 -4.45
CA LYS A 153 -14.63 5.45 -4.96
C LYS A 153 -14.67 4.28 -5.93
N VAL A 154 -15.85 3.77 -6.26
CA VAL A 154 -15.98 2.54 -7.02
C VAL A 154 -16.71 2.81 -8.32
N ASP A 155 -16.13 2.34 -9.42
CA ASP A 155 -16.71 2.46 -10.75
C ASP A 155 -17.99 1.64 -10.88
N LYS A 156 -18.80 1.91 -11.92
CA LYS A 156 -20.09 1.25 -12.18
C LYS A 156 -20.03 -0.29 -12.31
N VAL A 157 -18.84 -0.88 -12.38
CA VAL A 157 -18.61 -2.32 -12.52
C VAL A 157 -18.56 -3.03 -11.15
N PHE A 158 -18.45 -2.28 -10.06
CA PHE A 158 -18.46 -2.87 -8.72
C PHE A 158 -19.87 -3.19 -8.25
N THR A 159 -20.05 -4.43 -7.78
CA THR A 159 -21.28 -4.89 -7.13
C THR A 159 -20.99 -5.23 -5.67
N ASN A 160 -22.03 -5.29 -4.86
CA ASN A 160 -21.92 -5.74 -3.47
C ASN A 160 -22.06 -7.26 -3.31
N LYS A 161 -22.29 -8.01 -4.39
CA LYS A 161 -22.52 -9.46 -4.34
C LYS A 161 -21.67 -10.21 -5.36
N TYR A 162 -20.97 -11.23 -4.90
CA TYR A 162 -20.15 -12.08 -5.76
C TYR A 162 -20.41 -13.56 -5.47
N LEU A 163 -20.43 -14.38 -6.51
CA LEU A 163 -20.49 -15.83 -6.38
C LEU A 163 -19.07 -16.41 -6.41
N PHE A 164 -18.76 -17.30 -5.47
CA PHE A 164 -17.54 -18.10 -5.52
C PHE A 164 -17.61 -19.12 -6.65
N VAL A 165 -16.57 -19.14 -7.49
CA VAL A 165 -16.39 -20.09 -8.58
C VAL A 165 -15.10 -20.87 -8.33
N LYS A 166 -14.89 -21.96 -9.08
CA LYS A 166 -13.64 -22.72 -9.06
C LYS A 166 -12.41 -21.83 -9.28
N ASP A 167 -11.27 -22.29 -8.75
CA ASP A 167 -9.95 -21.67 -8.97
C ASP A 167 -9.84 -20.22 -8.48
N SER A 168 -10.41 -19.94 -7.30
CA SER A 168 -10.37 -18.61 -6.66
C SER A 168 -10.93 -17.49 -7.53
N SER A 169 -11.92 -17.82 -8.35
CA SER A 169 -12.59 -16.87 -9.23
C SER A 169 -13.89 -16.38 -8.62
N LEU A 170 -14.22 -15.11 -8.85
CA LEU A 170 -15.46 -14.49 -8.40
C LEU A 170 -16.23 -13.91 -9.57
N ILE A 171 -17.52 -14.20 -9.62
CA ILE A 171 -18.45 -13.63 -10.61
C ILE A 171 -19.30 -12.57 -9.91
N ALA A 172 -19.29 -11.37 -10.47
CA ALA A 172 -20.18 -10.29 -10.05
C ALA A 172 -21.65 -10.69 -10.28
N LEU A 173 -22.43 -10.69 -9.22
CA LEU A 173 -23.88 -10.85 -9.29
C LEU A 173 -24.50 -9.47 -9.44
N ASP A 174 -24.43 -8.91 -10.65
CA ASP A 174 -25.18 -7.71 -11.00
C ASP A 174 -26.40 -8.08 -11.85
N GLU A 175 -27.53 -7.46 -11.54
CA GLU A 175 -28.85 -7.82 -12.06
C GLU A 175 -28.89 -7.62 -13.58
N LYS A 176 -29.00 -8.72 -14.33
CA LYS A 176 -29.35 -8.85 -15.77
C LYS A 176 -28.25 -8.85 -16.84
N LYS A 177 -26.99 -8.46 -16.58
CA LYS A 177 -26.03 -8.27 -17.70
C LYS A 177 -25.06 -9.44 -18.00
N TYR A 178 -24.88 -10.41 -17.10
CA TYR A 178 -23.77 -11.39 -17.21
C TYR A 178 -24.19 -12.88 -17.27
N LEU A 179 -25.45 -13.21 -17.01
CA LEU A 179 -25.96 -14.58 -17.18
C LEU A 179 -25.97 -15.03 -18.64
N ASP A 180 -26.01 -14.10 -19.59
CA ASP A 180 -25.95 -14.40 -21.02
C ASP A 180 -24.53 -14.76 -21.50
N ILE A 181 -23.48 -14.34 -20.79
CA ILE A 181 -22.09 -14.64 -21.18
C ILE A 181 -21.68 -16.05 -20.74
N ILE A 182 -22.24 -16.54 -19.64
CA ILE A 182 -21.95 -17.90 -19.11
C ILE A 182 -22.71 -18.97 -19.90
N LYS A 183 -23.83 -18.64 -20.55
CA LYS A 183 -24.58 -19.57 -21.40
C LYS A 183 -24.01 -19.77 -22.81
N VAL A 184 -22.99 -19.01 -23.20
CA VAL A 184 -22.39 -19.04 -24.55
C VAL A 184 -21.06 -19.81 -24.58
N LYS A 185 -20.66 -20.44 -23.47
CA LYS A 185 -19.52 -21.36 -23.38
C LYS A 185 -19.96 -22.73 -22.91
#